data_AF-A0A835YCQ5-F1
#
_entry.id   AF-A0A835YCQ5-F1
#
_cell.length_a   1.000
_cell.length_b   1.000
_cell.length_c   1.000
_cell.angle_alpha   90.00
_cell.angle_beta   90.00
_cell.angle_gamma   90.00
#
_symmetry.space_group_name_H-M   'P 1'
#
loop_
_entity.id
_entity.type
_entity.pdbx_description
1 polymer ?
#
loop_
_entity_poly.entity_id
_entity_poly.type
_entity_poly.pdbx_seq_one_letter_code
_entity_poly.pdbx_strand_id
1 'polypeptide(L)'
;MRSALIGGARSMVLLRKAAASGAVLAPVRPVANRQIWNMAKGFGLGFAAPKPLHGRPPLKQGKVSPCMPVPAHIKRPPYADKGAFPPWADRSQVHNEEGKKRMRASGRLAARVLEYAGSLVRPGITTDEIDKAVHAMIIENNAYPSPLNYGKFPKSVCTSVNECVCHGIPDDRPLEEGDILNIDVTVYLDGYHGDTSRMFFVGEVEPAAKQLVEVTKECLDEAIKKCAPGVPYSVIGKTIQNIADKHKLGVIRDYVGHGVGQAFHSHPTIFHYKNTQPGVMQLGETFTIEPMIVQGNTKCDTWRDNWTVVTKDRGLAAQFEHTLLITEQGVEILTRLDA
;
A
#
# COMPACT_ATOMS: atom_id res chain seq x y z
N MET A 1 -63.37 33.79 -16.25
CA MET A 1 -64.00 33.13 -17.42
C MET A 1 -62.97 33.05 -18.54
N ARG A 2 -62.72 31.82 -19.06
CA ARG A 2 -62.30 31.42 -20.43
C ARG A 2 -61.03 32.09 -21.02
N SER A 3 -59.93 31.36 -21.22
CA SER A 3 -59.60 30.46 -22.37
C SER A 3 -58.96 31.24 -23.54
N ALA A 4 -57.97 30.81 -24.33
CA ALA A 4 -56.92 29.77 -24.30
C ALA A 4 -56.07 29.94 -25.59
N LEU A 5 -54.92 29.22 -25.67
CA LEU A 5 -54.18 28.77 -26.88
C LEU A 5 -53.35 29.84 -27.64
N ILE A 6 -52.14 29.62 -28.20
CA ILE A 6 -51.60 28.48 -28.98
C ILE A 6 -50.03 28.45 -28.93
N GLY A 7 -49.45 27.24 -28.95
CA GLY A 7 -48.16 26.92 -29.61
C GLY A 7 -46.98 26.61 -28.67
N GLY A 8 -46.35 25.44 -28.64
CA GLY A 8 -46.50 24.21 -29.41
C GLY A 8 -45.59 23.14 -28.80
N ALA A 9 -46.12 21.91 -28.69
CA ALA A 9 -45.42 20.74 -28.21
C ALA A 9 -44.45 20.18 -29.28
N ARG A 10 -43.26 19.73 -28.85
CA ARG A 10 -42.59 18.55 -29.41
C ARG A 10 -41.44 18.10 -28.49
N SER A 11 -41.36 16.77 -28.33
CA SER A 11 -40.29 15.98 -27.71
C SER A 11 -40.23 15.90 -26.18
N MET A 12 -41.27 15.31 -25.60
CA MET A 12 -41.18 14.55 -24.36
C MET A 12 -41.38 13.06 -24.65
N VAL A 13 -40.50 12.46 -25.46
CA VAL A 13 -40.30 11.01 -25.62
C VAL A 13 -38.83 10.81 -26.01
N LEU A 14 -38.11 9.99 -25.22
CA LEU A 14 -36.71 9.51 -25.34
C LEU A 14 -35.80 9.95 -24.19
N LEU A 15 -36.07 9.42 -22.99
CA LEU A 15 -35.05 9.23 -21.95
C LEU A 15 -35.38 7.98 -21.11
N ARG A 16 -35.62 6.87 -21.82
CA ARG A 16 -35.52 5.50 -21.31
C ARG A 16 -35.04 4.61 -22.45
N LYS A 17 -33.73 4.33 -22.44
CA LYS A 17 -32.98 3.26 -23.14
C LYS A 17 -31.67 3.82 -23.71
N ALA A 18 -30.63 3.82 -22.87
CA ALA A 18 -29.23 3.69 -23.26
C ALA A 18 -28.37 3.33 -22.04
N ALA A 19 -28.80 2.30 -21.30
CA ALA A 19 -27.93 1.51 -20.44
C ALA A 19 -27.53 0.26 -21.24
N ALA A 20 -26.61 0.43 -22.19
CA ALA A 20 -25.95 -0.63 -22.95
C ALA A 20 -24.97 0.01 -23.97
N SER A 21 -23.80 0.45 -23.50
CA SER A 21 -22.55 0.51 -24.28
C SER A 21 -21.45 1.08 -23.37
N GLY A 22 -20.43 0.28 -23.10
CA GLY A 22 -19.30 0.65 -22.27
C GLY A 22 -18.38 1.65 -22.98
N ALA A 23 -18.60 2.94 -22.72
CA ALA A 23 -17.66 4.00 -23.05
C ALA A 23 -17.36 4.81 -21.77
N VAL A 24 -16.09 4.81 -21.37
CA VAL A 24 -15.58 5.58 -20.23
C VAL A 24 -15.54 7.06 -20.63
N LEU A 25 -16.33 7.89 -19.96
CA LEU A 25 -16.29 9.34 -20.08
C LEU A 25 -15.08 9.88 -19.30
N ALA A 26 -14.20 10.62 -19.99
CA ALA A 26 -13.07 11.32 -19.37
C ALA A 26 -13.56 12.42 -18.40
N PRO A 27 -12.87 12.66 -17.27
CA PRO A 27 -13.28 13.71 -16.34
C PRO A 27 -12.98 15.10 -16.92
N VAL A 28 -14.02 15.93 -16.99
CA VAL A 28 -13.95 17.36 -17.30
C VAL A 28 -13.17 18.07 -16.19
N ARG A 29 -12.11 18.80 -16.56
CA ARG A 29 -11.31 19.63 -15.64
C ARG A 29 -12.18 20.73 -15.02
N PRO A 30 -12.21 20.92 -13.68
CA PRO A 30 -12.77 22.13 -13.12
C PRO A 30 -11.75 23.26 -13.33
N VAL A 31 -12.09 24.23 -14.18
CA VAL A 31 -11.39 25.52 -14.25
C VAL A 31 -11.73 26.26 -12.96
N ALA A 32 -10.89 26.11 -11.94
CA ALA A 32 -10.98 26.93 -10.73
C ALA A 32 -10.65 28.38 -11.10
N ASN A 33 -11.64 29.24 -10.94
CA ASN A 33 -11.60 30.65 -11.30
C ASN A 33 -10.54 31.38 -10.44
N ARG A 34 -9.42 31.74 -11.06
CA ARG A 34 -8.20 32.33 -10.43
C ARG A 34 -8.45 33.68 -9.72
N GLN A 35 -9.65 34.24 -9.83
CA GLN A 35 -10.02 35.53 -9.25
C GLN A 35 -10.49 35.46 -7.78
N ILE A 36 -10.97 34.31 -7.29
CA ILE A 36 -11.46 34.21 -5.90
C ILE A 36 -10.30 34.14 -4.88
N TRP A 37 -9.14 33.63 -5.30
CA TRP A 37 -7.95 33.53 -4.45
C TRP A 37 -7.22 34.86 -4.19
N ASN A 38 -7.39 35.86 -5.06
CA ASN A 38 -6.69 37.14 -4.92
C ASN A 38 -7.39 38.14 -3.97
N MET A 39 -8.66 37.93 -3.62
CA MET A 39 -9.33 38.76 -2.61
C MET A 39 -9.02 38.34 -1.17
N ALA A 40 -8.68 37.08 -0.93
CA ALA A 40 -8.41 36.56 0.41
C ALA A 40 -7.02 36.97 0.97
N LYS A 41 -6.12 37.49 0.14
CA LYS A 41 -4.83 38.03 0.60
C LYS A 41 -4.92 39.45 1.17
N GLY A 42 -6.07 40.14 1.00
CA GLY A 42 -6.29 41.50 1.50
C GLY A 42 -6.79 41.58 2.95
N PHE A 43 -7.24 40.46 3.52
CA PHE A 43 -7.62 40.36 4.93
C PHE A 43 -6.78 39.25 5.54
N GLY A 44 -5.92 39.60 6.49
CA GLY A 44 -4.97 38.71 7.17
C GLY A 44 -5.60 37.60 8.01
N LEU A 45 -6.54 36.83 7.46
CA LEU A 45 -7.01 35.56 7.97
C LEU A 45 -6.09 34.47 7.42
N GLY A 46 -4.91 34.35 8.02
CA GLY A 46 -4.09 33.16 7.83
C GLY A 46 -4.86 31.96 8.37
N PHE A 47 -5.32 31.07 7.49
CA PHE A 47 -5.68 29.72 7.91
C PHE A 47 -4.38 29.08 8.39
N ALA A 48 -4.18 29.03 9.70
CA ALA A 48 -3.06 28.31 10.29
C ALA A 48 -3.11 26.87 9.76
N ALA A 49 -1.99 26.41 9.19
CA ALA A 49 -1.86 24.99 8.85
C ALA A 49 -2.16 24.18 10.12
N PRO A 50 -2.91 23.07 10.04
CA PRO A 50 -3.19 22.24 11.20
C PRO A 50 -1.88 21.91 11.92
N LYS A 51 -1.86 22.14 13.23
CA LYS A 51 -0.70 21.76 14.06
C LYS A 51 -0.50 20.25 13.94
N PRO A 52 0.73 19.76 13.76
CA PRO A 52 1.01 18.33 13.74
C PRO A 52 0.47 17.69 15.02
N LEU A 53 -0.16 16.52 14.92
CA LEU A 53 -0.74 15.81 16.06
C LEU A 53 0.28 15.53 17.18
N HIS A 54 1.58 15.50 16.85
CA HIS A 54 2.67 15.17 17.77
C HIS A 54 3.78 16.23 17.84
N GLY A 55 3.52 17.47 17.41
CA GLY A 55 4.52 18.54 17.47
C GLY A 55 5.77 18.36 16.58
N ARG A 56 5.87 17.27 15.81
CA ARG A 56 6.96 17.02 14.87
C ARG A 56 6.84 17.86 13.61
N PRO A 57 7.96 18.35 13.03
CA PRO A 57 7.91 18.96 11.72
C PRO A 57 7.42 17.93 10.69
N PRO A 58 6.64 18.35 9.68
CA PRO A 58 6.22 17.46 8.60
C PRO A 58 7.43 16.88 7.86
N LEU A 59 7.31 15.64 7.42
CA LEU A 59 8.29 15.00 6.55
C LEU A 59 8.54 15.83 5.30
N LYS A 60 9.79 15.77 4.85
CA LYS A 60 10.26 16.39 3.62
C LYS A 60 11.02 15.33 2.83
N GLN A 61 10.86 15.38 1.52
CA GLN A 61 11.65 14.57 0.61
C GLN A 61 13.13 14.97 0.68
N GLY A 62 13.99 14.00 0.96
CA GLY A 62 15.44 14.10 0.87
C GLY A 62 15.95 13.92 -0.56
N LYS A 63 17.26 13.82 -0.72
CA LYS A 63 17.91 13.53 -1.99
C LYS A 63 17.89 12.02 -2.26
N VAL A 64 17.29 11.64 -3.37
CA VAL A 64 17.26 10.25 -3.84
C VAL A 64 18.56 9.94 -4.60
N SER A 65 19.29 8.91 -4.18
CA SER A 65 20.50 8.46 -4.91
C SER A 65 20.14 7.69 -6.19
N PRO A 66 21.05 7.56 -7.18
CA PRO A 66 20.77 6.85 -8.43
C PRO A 66 20.31 5.40 -8.24
N CYS A 67 19.57 4.88 -9.21
CA CYS A 67 19.15 3.48 -9.25
C CYS A 67 20.36 2.54 -9.25
N MET A 68 20.29 1.47 -8.45
CA MET A 68 21.36 0.48 -8.33
C MET A 68 21.27 -0.59 -9.44
N PRO A 69 22.43 -1.04 -9.97
CA PRO A 69 22.45 -2.04 -11.03
C PRO A 69 22.11 -3.43 -10.49
N VAL A 70 21.41 -4.22 -11.31
CA VAL A 70 21.15 -5.64 -11.04
C VAL A 70 21.98 -6.49 -12.02
N PRO A 71 22.83 -7.42 -11.55
CA PRO A 71 23.59 -8.34 -12.41
C PRO A 71 22.74 -9.08 -13.45
N ALA A 72 23.30 -9.27 -14.65
CA ALA A 72 22.59 -9.82 -15.79
C ALA A 72 22.14 -11.29 -15.63
N HIS A 73 22.78 -12.05 -14.72
CA HIS A 73 22.42 -13.45 -14.46
C HIS A 73 21.16 -13.59 -13.60
N ILE A 74 20.73 -12.53 -12.92
CA ILE A 74 19.53 -12.55 -12.08
C ILE A 74 18.29 -12.50 -12.96
N LYS A 75 17.35 -13.43 -12.70
CA LYS A 75 16.08 -13.49 -13.40
C LYS A 75 15.26 -12.23 -13.10
N ARG A 76 14.85 -11.51 -14.14
CA ARG A 76 14.14 -10.23 -14.04
C ARG A 76 12.64 -10.41 -14.28
N PRO A 77 11.76 -9.68 -13.56
CA PRO A 77 10.34 -9.65 -13.86
C PRO A 77 10.05 -8.89 -15.17
N PRO A 78 8.87 -9.05 -15.80
CA PRO A 78 8.57 -8.50 -17.13
C PRO A 78 8.66 -6.97 -17.26
N TYR A 79 8.56 -6.24 -16.15
CA TYR A 79 8.61 -4.76 -16.13
C TYR A 79 10.02 -4.19 -15.93
N ALA A 80 10.99 -5.01 -15.51
CA ALA A 80 12.29 -4.55 -15.02
C ALA A 80 13.07 -3.66 -16.00
N ASP A 81 12.87 -3.84 -17.31
CA ASP A 81 13.61 -3.08 -18.33
C ASP A 81 12.82 -1.87 -18.86
N LYS A 82 11.50 -1.98 -18.96
CA LYS A 82 10.64 -0.93 -19.55
C LYS A 82 10.14 0.08 -18.53
N GLY A 83 10.19 -0.25 -17.24
CA GLY A 83 9.65 0.60 -16.19
C GLY A 83 8.13 0.79 -16.24
N ALA A 84 7.42 -0.08 -16.95
CA ALA A 84 5.98 0.03 -17.12
C ALA A 84 5.25 -0.54 -15.90
N PHE A 85 4.09 0.04 -15.56
CA PHE A 85 3.13 -0.66 -14.72
C PHE A 85 2.56 -1.84 -15.51
N PRO A 86 2.76 -3.09 -15.06
CA PRO A 86 2.02 -4.21 -15.62
C PRO A 86 0.52 -3.97 -15.42
N PRO A 87 -0.34 -4.43 -16.35
CA PRO A 87 -1.77 -4.45 -16.08
C PRO A 87 -2.03 -5.31 -14.84
N TRP A 88 -3.05 -4.93 -14.07
CA TRP A 88 -3.53 -5.75 -12.97
C TRP A 88 -3.91 -7.13 -13.51
N ALA A 89 -3.27 -8.20 -13.03
CA ALA A 89 -3.51 -9.51 -13.61
C ALA A 89 -4.90 -10.03 -13.22
N ASP A 90 -5.70 -10.38 -14.23
CA ASP A 90 -7.10 -10.80 -14.06
C ASP A 90 -7.26 -12.12 -13.29
N ARG A 91 -6.21 -12.94 -13.22
CA ARG A 91 -6.26 -14.28 -12.62
C ARG A 91 -5.69 -14.28 -11.21
N SER A 92 -6.43 -14.92 -10.30
CA SER A 92 -5.93 -15.32 -8.98
C SER A 92 -4.67 -16.16 -9.09
N GLN A 93 -3.74 -15.97 -8.15
CA GLN A 93 -2.50 -16.73 -8.05
C GLN A 93 -2.75 -18.06 -7.34
N VAL A 94 -3.39 -18.99 -8.04
CA VAL A 94 -3.64 -20.36 -7.56
C VAL A 94 -2.55 -21.29 -8.06
N HIS A 95 -1.86 -21.97 -7.14
CA HIS A 95 -0.64 -22.71 -7.44
C HIS A 95 -0.81 -24.22 -7.34
N ASN A 96 -0.11 -24.94 -8.23
CA ASN A 96 0.21 -26.35 -8.02
C ASN A 96 1.34 -26.50 -6.97
N GLU A 97 1.73 -27.73 -6.66
CA GLU A 97 2.75 -28.00 -5.63
C GLU A 97 4.11 -27.33 -5.90
N GLU A 98 4.52 -27.25 -7.16
CA GLU A 98 5.77 -26.57 -7.54
C GLU A 98 5.67 -25.05 -7.33
N GLY A 99 4.56 -24.44 -7.73
CA GLY A 99 4.29 -23.02 -7.47
C GLY A 99 4.26 -22.71 -5.98
N LYS A 100 3.62 -23.56 -5.16
CA LYS A 100 3.61 -23.42 -3.69
C LYS A 100 5.02 -23.48 -3.10
N LYS A 101 5.90 -24.37 -3.59
CA LYS A 101 7.31 -24.42 -3.15
C LYS A 101 8.07 -23.14 -3.48
N ARG A 102 7.87 -22.58 -4.68
CA ARG A 102 8.52 -21.32 -5.10
C ARG A 102 7.98 -20.11 -4.35
N MET A 103 6.68 -20.08 -4.06
CA MET A 103 6.08 -19.08 -3.19
C MET A 103 6.66 -19.12 -1.78
N ARG A 104 6.81 -20.32 -1.19
CA ARG A 104 7.49 -20.48 0.12
C ARG A 104 8.94 -20.01 0.08
N ALA A 105 9.68 -20.33 -0.97
CA ALA A 105 11.07 -19.88 -1.12
C ALA A 105 11.17 -18.35 -1.22
N SER A 106 10.32 -17.73 -2.06
CA SER A 106 10.28 -16.28 -2.25
C SER A 106 9.84 -15.56 -0.98
N GLY A 107 8.78 -16.05 -0.32
CA GLY A 107 8.29 -15.51 0.96
C GLY A 107 9.32 -15.62 2.08
N ARG A 108 10.02 -16.75 2.20
CA ARG A 108 11.10 -16.94 3.19
C ARG A 108 12.27 -15.99 2.92
N LEU A 109 12.64 -15.76 1.66
CA LEU A 109 13.69 -14.81 1.33
C LEU A 109 13.25 -13.37 1.69
N ALA A 110 12.03 -12.96 1.32
CA ALA A 110 11.50 -11.64 1.66
C ALA A 110 11.51 -11.40 3.18
N ALA A 111 11.08 -12.40 3.96
CA ALA A 111 11.11 -12.33 5.42
C ALA A 111 12.53 -12.21 6.01
N ARG A 112 13.51 -12.95 5.47
CA ARG A 112 14.94 -12.82 5.87
C ARG A 112 15.50 -11.44 5.54
N VAL A 113 15.14 -10.89 4.38
CA VAL A 113 15.56 -9.54 3.97
C VAL A 113 14.93 -8.49 4.87
N LEU A 114 13.64 -8.60 5.20
CA LEU A 114 12.96 -7.71 6.14
C LEU A 114 13.54 -7.81 7.56
N GLU A 115 13.93 -9.01 8.00
CA GLU A 115 14.63 -9.20 9.27
C GLU A 115 15.96 -8.46 9.30
N TYR A 116 16.77 -8.66 8.26
CA TYR A 116 18.04 -7.97 8.10
C TYR A 116 17.87 -6.45 8.03
N ALA A 117 16.96 -5.94 7.19
CA ALA A 117 16.66 -4.51 7.09
C ALA A 117 16.30 -3.90 8.45
N GLY A 118 15.49 -4.63 9.22
CA GLY A 118 15.12 -4.27 10.58
C GLY A 118 16.29 -4.15 11.55
N SER A 119 17.29 -5.03 11.43
CA SER A 119 18.49 -4.99 12.28
C SER A 119 19.35 -3.74 12.08
N LEU A 120 19.16 -3.03 10.97
CA LEU A 120 19.87 -1.80 10.64
C LEU A 120 19.20 -0.56 11.23
N VAL A 121 17.93 -0.65 11.65
CA VAL A 121 17.13 0.48 12.10
C VAL A 121 17.70 1.03 13.41
N ARG A 122 18.18 2.27 13.36
CA ARG A 122 18.72 3.03 14.50
C ARG A 122 18.72 4.52 14.21
N PRO A 123 18.76 5.40 15.22
CA PRO A 123 18.92 6.83 14.99
C PRO A 123 20.15 7.14 14.12
N GLY A 124 19.99 8.09 13.20
CA GLY A 124 21.02 8.59 12.31
C GLY A 124 21.30 7.79 11.04
N ILE A 125 20.81 6.55 10.91
CA ILE A 125 20.89 5.83 9.62
C ILE A 125 19.91 6.45 8.62
N THR A 126 20.28 6.53 7.35
CA THR A 126 19.38 6.98 6.29
C THR A 126 18.56 5.82 5.71
N THR A 127 17.40 6.12 5.14
CA THR A 127 16.61 5.11 4.43
C THR A 127 17.33 4.62 3.17
N ASP A 128 18.13 5.47 2.50
CA ASP A 128 18.99 5.08 1.37
C ASP A 128 20.11 4.09 1.78
N GLU A 129 20.66 4.18 2.99
CA GLU A 129 21.59 3.18 3.52
C GLU A 129 20.90 1.82 3.74
N ILE A 130 19.66 1.82 4.23
CA ILE A 130 18.85 0.60 4.38
C ILE A 130 18.55 0.00 3.00
N ASP A 131 18.13 0.80 2.01
CA ASP A 131 17.88 0.35 0.64
C ASP A 131 19.10 -0.30 0.00
N LYS A 132 20.29 0.28 0.15
CA LYS A 132 21.55 -0.29 -0.35
C LYS A 132 21.84 -1.66 0.26
N ALA A 133 21.66 -1.81 1.57
CA ALA A 133 21.89 -3.07 2.26
C ALA A 133 20.86 -4.14 1.84
N VAL A 134 19.58 -3.75 1.74
CA VAL A 134 18.50 -4.61 1.26
C VAL A 134 18.76 -5.07 -0.18
N HIS A 135 19.12 -4.13 -1.06
CA HIS A 135 19.46 -4.44 -2.44
C HIS A 135 20.59 -5.46 -2.50
N ALA A 136 21.71 -5.21 -1.80
CA ALA A 136 22.85 -6.12 -1.78
C ALA A 136 22.45 -7.55 -1.35
N MET A 137 21.70 -7.68 -0.25
CA MET A 137 21.25 -8.98 0.24
C MET A 137 20.34 -9.70 -0.77
N ILE A 138 19.43 -8.98 -1.44
CA ILE A 138 18.55 -9.56 -2.48
C ILE A 138 19.39 -10.08 -3.66
N ILE A 139 20.38 -9.30 -4.12
CA ILE A 139 21.29 -9.70 -5.20
C ILE A 139 22.14 -10.92 -4.83
N GLU A 140 22.69 -10.95 -3.60
CA GLU A 140 23.48 -12.08 -3.08
C GLU A 140 22.68 -13.39 -3.03
N ASN A 141 21.35 -13.30 -2.89
CA ASN A 141 20.45 -14.45 -2.91
C ASN A 141 19.87 -14.73 -4.31
N ASN A 142 20.48 -14.19 -5.37
CA ASN A 142 20.09 -14.37 -6.78
C ASN A 142 18.62 -13.99 -7.08
N ALA A 143 18.08 -13.03 -6.34
CA ALA A 143 16.73 -12.51 -6.54
C ALA A 143 16.76 -11.08 -7.08
N TYR A 144 15.64 -10.65 -7.65
CA TYR A 144 15.44 -9.28 -8.11
C TYR A 144 14.60 -8.50 -7.09
N PRO A 145 14.96 -7.26 -6.71
CA PRO A 145 14.12 -6.43 -5.84
C PRO A 145 12.89 -5.93 -6.61
N SER A 146 11.72 -6.50 -6.36
CA SER A 146 10.51 -6.27 -7.18
C SER A 146 10.11 -4.79 -7.33
N PRO A 147 10.24 -3.93 -6.31
CA PRO A 147 9.92 -2.51 -6.46
C PRO A 147 10.80 -1.82 -7.51
N LEU A 148 12.02 -2.30 -7.73
CA LEU A 148 12.98 -1.62 -8.60
C LEU A 148 12.46 -1.54 -10.04
N ASN A 149 12.30 -0.30 -10.52
CA ASN A 149 11.73 0.04 -11.81
C ASN A 149 10.26 -0.40 -12.01
N TYR A 150 9.54 -0.89 -10.99
CA TYR A 150 8.11 -1.13 -11.10
C TYR A 150 7.39 0.21 -11.25
N GLY A 151 6.77 0.48 -12.41
CA GLY A 151 6.20 1.80 -12.68
C GLY A 151 7.20 2.97 -12.61
N LYS A 152 8.50 2.69 -12.80
CA LYS A 152 9.63 3.61 -12.58
C LYS A 152 9.91 3.98 -11.11
N PHE A 153 9.47 3.17 -10.14
CA PHE A 153 9.93 3.33 -8.76
C PHE A 153 11.47 3.18 -8.70
N PRO A 154 12.19 4.10 -8.05
CA PRO A 154 13.64 4.23 -8.24
C PRO A 154 14.50 3.38 -7.28
N LYS A 155 13.88 2.67 -6.34
CA LYS A 155 14.54 1.99 -5.22
C LYS A 155 14.14 0.52 -5.11
N SER A 156 14.83 -0.22 -4.26
CA SER A 156 14.70 -1.68 -4.12
C SER A 156 13.71 -2.09 -3.02
N VAL A 157 13.36 -1.14 -2.15
CA VAL A 157 12.50 -1.30 -0.99
C VAL A 157 11.70 -0.01 -0.79
N CYS A 158 10.54 -0.07 -0.14
CA CYS A 158 9.84 1.12 0.32
C CYS A 158 10.15 1.35 1.81
N THR A 159 10.33 2.61 2.21
CA THR A 159 10.57 3.01 3.61
C THR A 159 9.62 4.14 3.98
N SER A 160 8.59 3.84 4.77
CA SER A 160 7.51 4.77 5.08
C SER A 160 7.60 5.22 6.54
N VAL A 161 8.11 6.42 6.77
CA VAL A 161 8.31 6.99 8.11
C VAL A 161 7.08 7.78 8.55
N ASN A 162 6.69 7.68 9.83
CA ASN A 162 5.68 8.54 10.48
C ASN A 162 4.36 8.71 9.71
N GLU A 163 4.07 9.90 9.16
CA GLU A 163 2.84 10.16 8.40
C GLU A 163 2.83 9.56 6.99
N CYS A 164 3.95 8.99 6.54
CA CYS A 164 4.02 8.24 5.29
C CYS A 164 3.26 6.92 5.44
N VAL A 165 2.17 6.79 4.69
CA VAL A 165 1.27 5.64 4.70
C VAL A 165 1.91 4.43 4.03
N CYS A 166 2.42 4.61 2.82
CA CYS A 166 3.08 3.58 2.03
C CYS A 166 3.93 4.20 0.91
N HIS A 167 4.73 3.36 0.25
CA HIS A 167 5.54 3.70 -0.93
C HIS A 167 6.53 4.87 -0.74
N GLY A 168 6.97 5.12 0.49
CA GLY A 168 8.03 6.10 0.74
C GLY A 168 9.32 5.69 0.00
N ILE A 169 9.86 6.60 -0.80
CA ILE A 169 11.11 6.36 -1.54
C ILE A 169 12.31 6.55 -0.60
N PRO A 170 13.19 5.54 -0.43
CA PRO A 170 14.45 5.71 0.28
C PRO A 170 15.29 6.89 -0.23
N ASP A 171 15.73 7.74 0.70
CA ASP A 171 16.47 8.98 0.46
C ASP A 171 17.52 9.24 1.56
N ASP A 172 18.18 10.41 1.50
CA ASP A 172 19.22 10.80 2.45
C ASP A 172 18.70 11.33 3.81
N ARG A 173 17.39 11.20 4.11
CA ARG A 173 16.86 11.58 5.42
C ARG A 173 17.39 10.61 6.49
N PRO A 174 18.11 11.10 7.51
CA PRO A 174 18.46 10.29 8.66
C PRO A 174 17.20 10.01 9.50
N LEU A 175 17.05 8.78 9.99
CA LEU A 175 16.02 8.43 10.96
C LEU A 175 16.30 9.13 12.29
N GLU A 176 15.24 9.65 12.92
CA GLU A 176 15.31 10.39 14.18
C GLU A 176 14.81 9.53 15.35
N GLU A 177 15.34 9.78 16.56
CA GLU A 177 14.83 9.17 17.79
C GLU A 177 13.32 9.37 17.91
N GLY A 178 12.59 8.27 18.14
CA GLY A 178 11.14 8.25 18.25
C GLY A 178 10.40 8.13 16.92
N ASP A 179 11.06 8.08 15.76
CA ASP A 179 10.40 7.73 14.49
C ASP A 179 9.79 6.33 14.55
N ILE A 180 8.68 6.16 13.84
CA ILE A 180 8.20 4.83 13.43
C ILE A 180 8.44 4.68 11.93
N LEU A 181 8.90 3.50 11.51
CA LEU A 181 9.27 3.21 10.13
C LEU A 181 8.65 1.89 9.69
N ASN A 182 7.84 1.90 8.63
CA ASN A 182 7.55 0.68 7.87
C ASN A 182 8.68 0.44 6.88
N ILE A 183 9.17 -0.80 6.79
CA ILE A 183 9.99 -1.26 5.67
C ILE A 183 9.20 -2.34 4.95
N ASP A 184 9.01 -2.16 3.65
CA ASP A 184 8.21 -3.03 2.79
C ASP A 184 9.09 -3.64 1.70
N VAL A 185 9.21 -4.96 1.78
CA VAL A 185 10.16 -5.80 1.04
C VAL A 185 9.40 -6.75 0.15
N THR A 186 9.62 -6.59 -1.16
CA THR A 186 9.22 -7.58 -2.15
C THR A 186 10.42 -8.11 -2.94
N VAL A 187 10.59 -9.43 -2.99
CA VAL A 187 11.64 -10.08 -3.81
C VAL A 187 11.02 -10.88 -4.95
N TYR A 188 11.73 -11.01 -6.07
CA TYR A 188 11.39 -11.88 -7.19
C TYR A 188 12.44 -12.98 -7.33
N LEU A 189 12.08 -14.20 -6.94
CA LEU A 189 12.95 -15.37 -6.93
C LEU A 189 12.34 -16.48 -7.79
N ASP A 190 13.12 -17.06 -8.70
CA ASP A 190 12.72 -18.18 -9.57
C ASP A 190 11.41 -18.00 -10.35
N GLY A 191 10.97 -16.75 -10.54
CA GLY A 191 9.75 -16.42 -11.26
C GLY A 191 8.56 -16.02 -10.38
N TYR A 192 8.75 -15.90 -9.07
CA TYR A 192 7.68 -15.63 -8.10
C TYR A 192 8.06 -14.46 -7.18
N HIS A 193 7.06 -13.64 -6.86
CA HIS A 193 7.15 -12.56 -5.90
C HIS A 193 6.84 -13.06 -4.48
N GLY A 194 7.61 -12.62 -3.50
CA GLY A 194 7.28 -12.75 -2.07
C GLY A 194 7.26 -11.37 -1.44
N ASP A 195 6.18 -11.05 -0.73
CA ASP A 195 5.86 -9.68 -0.30
C ASP A 195 5.52 -9.59 1.20
N THR A 196 6.15 -8.66 1.89
CA THR A 196 5.96 -8.47 3.34
C THR A 196 6.53 -7.14 3.83
N SER A 197 5.87 -6.58 4.83
CA SER A 197 6.30 -5.36 5.51
C SER A 197 6.04 -5.44 7.01
N ARG A 198 6.81 -4.67 7.78
CA ARG A 198 6.55 -4.51 9.22
C ARG A 198 7.02 -3.14 9.71
N MET A 199 6.43 -2.72 10.83
CA MET A 199 6.86 -1.53 11.54
C MET A 199 8.08 -1.79 12.41
N PHE A 200 8.94 -0.78 12.49
CA PHE A 200 10.09 -0.69 13.37
C PHE A 200 10.03 0.60 14.17
N PHE A 201 10.53 0.54 15.40
CA PHE A 201 10.75 1.69 16.25
C PHE A 201 12.19 2.17 16.08
N VAL A 202 12.38 3.47 15.91
CA VAL A 202 13.71 4.09 15.88
C VAL A 202 14.00 4.61 17.29
N GLY A 203 14.76 3.82 18.07
CA GLY A 203 14.97 4.12 19.49
C GLY A 203 13.67 4.01 20.30
N GLU A 204 13.49 4.90 21.26
CA GLU A 204 12.31 4.97 22.11
C GLU A 204 11.21 5.83 21.48
N VAL A 205 10.02 5.25 21.33
CA VAL A 205 8.86 5.90 20.70
C VAL A 205 7.80 6.29 21.72
N GLU A 206 7.02 7.32 21.40
CA GLU A 206 5.91 7.74 22.26
C GLU A 206 4.83 6.65 22.41
N PRO A 207 4.16 6.56 23.58
CA PRO A 207 3.13 5.55 23.81
C PRO A 207 2.02 5.49 22.76
N ALA A 208 1.63 6.65 22.20
CA ALA A 208 0.61 6.72 21.16
C ALA A 208 1.07 6.09 19.83
N ALA A 209 2.35 6.24 19.48
CA ALA A 209 2.94 5.61 18.29
C ALA A 209 3.07 4.09 18.50
N LYS A 210 3.49 3.67 19.70
CA LYS A 210 3.55 2.26 20.08
C LYS A 210 2.17 1.59 19.98
N GLN A 211 1.14 2.23 20.54
CA GLN A 211 -0.25 1.73 20.46
C GLN A 211 -0.73 1.60 19.01
N LEU A 212 -0.45 2.60 18.15
CA LEU A 212 -0.80 2.53 16.74
C LEU A 212 -0.17 1.29 16.07
N VAL A 213 1.11 1.06 16.29
CA VAL A 213 1.85 -0.08 15.72
C VAL A 213 1.30 -1.41 16.25
N GLU A 214 1.05 -1.53 17.56
CA GLU A 214 0.50 -2.75 18.18
C GLU A 214 -0.91 -3.07 17.63
N VAL A 215 -1.80 -2.08 17.54
CA VAL A 215 -3.15 -2.27 17.01
C VAL A 215 -3.13 -2.62 15.51
N THR A 216 -2.21 -2.04 14.74
CA THR A 216 -2.03 -2.37 13.32
C THR A 216 -1.64 -3.84 13.16
N LYS A 217 -0.73 -4.33 14.01
CA LYS A 217 -0.34 -5.73 14.03
C LYS A 217 -1.52 -6.64 14.43
N GLU A 218 -2.28 -6.26 15.47
CA GLU A 218 -3.49 -6.99 15.89
C GLU A 218 -4.50 -7.10 14.75
N CYS A 219 -4.75 -6.01 14.03
CA CYS A 219 -5.61 -5.98 12.85
C CYS A 219 -5.21 -7.04 11.81
N LEU A 220 -3.91 -7.11 11.47
CA LEU A 220 -3.40 -8.11 10.54
C LEU A 220 -3.55 -9.53 11.10
N ASP A 221 -3.06 -9.79 12.31
CA ASP A 221 -3.04 -11.11 12.92
C ASP A 221 -4.47 -11.69 13.05
N GLU A 222 -5.44 -10.89 13.51
CA GLU A 222 -6.83 -11.31 13.67
C GLU A 222 -7.54 -11.53 12.34
N ALA A 223 -7.20 -10.75 11.30
CA ALA A 223 -7.73 -10.98 9.96
C ALA A 223 -7.19 -12.28 9.34
N ILE A 224 -5.90 -12.57 9.50
CA ILE A 224 -5.28 -13.82 9.02
C ILE A 224 -5.95 -15.03 9.67
N LYS A 225 -6.27 -14.99 10.97
CA LYS A 225 -6.96 -16.09 11.68
C LYS A 225 -8.34 -16.44 11.08
N LYS A 226 -8.95 -15.57 10.28
CA LYS A 226 -10.22 -15.85 9.59
C LYS A 226 -10.03 -16.55 8.24
N CYS A 227 -8.80 -16.61 7.72
CA CYS A 227 -8.54 -17.09 6.37
C CYS A 227 -8.59 -18.62 6.31
N ALA A 228 -9.43 -19.14 5.41
CA ALA A 228 -9.56 -20.56 5.11
C ALA A 228 -10.28 -20.73 3.76
N PRO A 229 -10.20 -21.91 3.10
CA PRO A 229 -10.93 -22.17 1.86
C PRO A 229 -12.43 -21.88 2.00
N GLY A 230 -13.01 -21.18 1.02
CA GLY A 230 -14.43 -20.84 0.99
C GLY A 230 -14.85 -19.67 1.88
N VAL A 231 -13.95 -19.11 2.70
CA VAL A 231 -14.26 -17.92 3.49
C VAL A 231 -14.34 -16.68 2.59
N PRO A 232 -15.35 -15.79 2.75
CA PRO A 232 -15.42 -14.55 2.00
C PRO A 232 -14.27 -13.58 2.32
N TYR A 233 -13.67 -12.96 1.29
CA TYR A 233 -12.62 -11.95 1.48
C TYR A 233 -13.07 -10.76 2.34
N SER A 234 -14.35 -10.38 2.25
CA SER A 234 -14.94 -9.26 3.00
C SER A 234 -14.86 -9.42 4.53
N VAL A 235 -14.60 -10.63 5.03
CA VAL A 235 -14.33 -10.88 6.46
C VAL A 235 -13.04 -10.20 6.93
N ILE A 236 -12.04 -10.04 6.06
CA ILE A 236 -10.76 -9.38 6.36
C ILE A 236 -11.03 -7.92 6.74
N GLY A 237 -11.61 -7.14 5.83
CA GLY A 237 -11.87 -5.73 6.08
C GLY A 237 -12.89 -5.46 7.20
N LYS A 238 -13.86 -6.37 7.40
CA LYS A 238 -14.76 -6.31 8.56
C LYS A 238 -14.00 -6.47 9.88
N THR A 239 -13.08 -7.42 9.94
CA THR A 239 -12.28 -7.71 11.15
C THR A 239 -11.39 -6.52 11.49
N ILE A 240 -10.61 -6.03 10.51
CA ILE A 240 -9.70 -4.89 10.66
C ILE A 240 -10.45 -3.63 11.10
N GLN A 241 -11.53 -3.26 10.40
CA GLN A 241 -12.31 -2.05 10.74
C GLN A 241 -12.86 -2.12 12.18
N ASN A 242 -13.38 -3.28 12.61
CA ASN A 242 -13.93 -3.43 13.96
C ASN A 242 -12.86 -3.25 15.04
N ILE A 243 -11.61 -3.64 14.79
CA ILE A 243 -10.49 -3.45 15.73
C ILE A 243 -10.08 -1.98 15.73
N ALA A 244 -9.81 -1.40 14.55
CA ALA A 244 -9.44 0.01 14.42
C ALA A 244 -10.46 0.96 15.07
N ASP A 245 -11.77 0.70 14.88
CA ASP A 245 -12.85 1.52 15.46
C ASP A 245 -12.84 1.51 17.00
N LYS A 246 -12.53 0.37 17.65
CA LYS A 246 -12.42 0.28 19.11
C LYS A 246 -11.32 1.19 19.67
N HIS A 247 -10.24 1.35 18.89
CA HIS A 247 -9.10 2.20 19.23
C HIS A 247 -9.21 3.62 18.67
N LYS A 248 -10.33 3.96 17.99
CA LYS A 248 -10.56 5.26 17.34
C LYS A 248 -9.49 5.60 16.30
N LEU A 249 -9.01 4.59 15.58
CA LEU A 249 -8.03 4.72 14.49
C LEU A 249 -8.73 4.62 13.13
N GLY A 250 -8.12 5.23 12.11
CA GLY A 250 -8.60 5.19 10.74
C GLY A 250 -8.03 4.01 9.95
N VAL A 251 -8.79 3.51 8.98
CA VAL A 251 -8.34 2.51 8.00
C VAL A 251 -8.27 3.15 6.62
N ILE A 252 -7.10 3.10 5.98
CA ILE A 252 -6.92 3.61 4.62
C ILE A 252 -7.74 2.79 3.63
N ARG A 253 -8.31 3.47 2.63
CA ARG A 253 -9.23 2.88 1.65
C ARG A 253 -8.71 2.84 0.22
N ASP A 254 -7.71 3.67 -0.07
CA ASP A 254 -7.17 3.86 -1.43
C ASP A 254 -6.14 2.76 -1.80
N TYR A 255 -5.65 2.03 -0.80
CA TYR A 255 -4.68 0.93 -0.94
C TYR A 255 -5.23 -0.36 -0.31
N VAL A 256 -4.87 -1.49 -0.91
CA VAL A 256 -5.56 -2.78 -0.77
C VAL A 256 -4.53 -3.90 -0.86
N GLY A 257 -4.80 -5.02 -0.21
CA GLY A 257 -4.06 -6.25 -0.47
C GLY A 257 -4.40 -6.80 -1.85
N HIS A 258 -3.58 -7.72 -2.32
CA HIS A 258 -3.64 -8.22 -3.68
C HIS A 258 -3.21 -9.68 -3.79
N GLY A 259 -3.64 -10.35 -4.85
CA GLY A 259 -2.99 -11.59 -5.26
C GLY A 259 -1.52 -11.33 -5.58
N VAL A 260 -0.65 -12.24 -5.16
CA VAL A 260 0.81 -12.13 -5.35
C VAL A 260 1.38 -13.49 -5.70
N GLY A 261 2.26 -13.56 -6.70
CA GLY A 261 2.80 -14.81 -7.19
C GLY A 261 3.70 -14.61 -8.39
N GLN A 262 3.36 -15.18 -9.54
CA GLN A 262 4.09 -14.88 -10.78
C GLN A 262 3.88 -13.43 -11.23
N ALA A 263 2.70 -12.88 -10.93
CA ALA A 263 2.42 -11.46 -10.99
C ALA A 263 2.72 -10.79 -9.65
N PHE A 264 3.23 -9.57 -9.69
CA PHE A 264 3.45 -8.76 -8.47
C PHE A 264 2.09 -8.41 -7.85
N HIS A 265 1.18 -7.82 -8.64
CA HIS A 265 -0.18 -7.49 -8.22
C HIS A 265 -1.22 -8.16 -9.13
N SER A 266 -2.16 -8.89 -8.55
CA SER A 266 -3.28 -9.52 -9.26
C SER A 266 -4.55 -9.55 -8.41
N HIS A 267 -5.65 -10.06 -8.97
CA HIS A 267 -6.77 -10.49 -8.14
C HIS A 267 -6.37 -11.63 -7.18
N PRO A 268 -7.07 -11.79 -6.05
CA PRO A 268 -8.19 -10.98 -5.57
C PRO A 268 -7.71 -9.61 -5.07
N THR A 269 -8.59 -8.61 -5.14
CA THR A 269 -8.39 -7.33 -4.42
C THR A 269 -8.91 -7.50 -3.00
N ILE A 270 -8.09 -7.16 -2.00
CA ILE A 270 -8.38 -7.36 -0.58
C ILE A 270 -8.56 -6.00 0.11
N PHE A 271 -9.81 -5.60 0.35
CA PHE A 271 -10.09 -4.37 1.10
C PHE A 271 -9.88 -4.56 2.61
N HIS A 272 -9.16 -3.62 3.22
CA HIS A 272 -8.90 -3.61 4.68
C HIS A 272 -10.01 -2.93 5.50
N TYR A 273 -10.98 -2.29 4.85
CA TYR A 273 -12.15 -1.70 5.51
C TYR A 273 -13.41 -2.55 5.31
N LYS A 274 -14.41 -2.34 6.17
CA LYS A 274 -15.68 -3.08 6.09
C LYS A 274 -16.35 -2.86 4.73
N ASN A 275 -16.60 -3.96 4.01
CA ASN A 275 -17.13 -3.96 2.65
C ASN A 275 -18.03 -5.19 2.42
N THR A 276 -18.63 -5.27 1.23
CA THR A 276 -19.48 -6.39 0.81
C THR A 276 -19.01 -6.97 -0.54
N GLN A 277 -17.71 -6.89 -0.84
CA GLN A 277 -17.17 -7.43 -2.09
C GLN A 277 -17.43 -8.94 -2.17
N PRO A 278 -17.93 -9.44 -3.31
CA PRO A 278 -18.14 -10.87 -3.51
C PRO A 278 -16.80 -11.60 -3.70
N GLY A 279 -16.82 -12.92 -3.56
CA GLY A 279 -15.67 -13.79 -3.73
C GLY A 279 -15.27 -14.49 -2.44
N VAL A 280 -14.65 -15.66 -2.60
CA VAL A 280 -14.21 -16.52 -1.51
C VAL A 280 -12.78 -16.98 -1.78
N MET A 281 -12.04 -17.21 -0.70
CA MET A 281 -10.66 -17.70 -0.74
C MET A 281 -10.59 -19.09 -1.37
N GLN A 282 -9.67 -19.29 -2.32
CA GLN A 282 -9.52 -20.53 -3.06
C GLN A 282 -8.37 -21.37 -2.54
N LEU A 283 -8.53 -22.70 -2.52
CA LEU A 283 -7.44 -23.60 -2.13
C LEU A 283 -6.22 -23.42 -3.06
N GLY A 284 -5.04 -23.23 -2.48
CA GLY A 284 -3.79 -23.02 -3.22
C GLY A 284 -3.56 -21.59 -3.70
N GLU A 285 -4.45 -20.65 -3.37
CA GLU A 285 -4.33 -19.24 -3.71
C GLU A 285 -3.35 -18.52 -2.79
N THR A 286 -2.59 -17.58 -3.34
CA THR A 286 -1.75 -16.65 -2.59
C THR A 286 -2.16 -15.19 -2.77
N PHE A 287 -2.22 -14.47 -1.66
CA PHE A 287 -2.55 -13.03 -1.61
C PHE A 287 -1.94 -12.38 -0.36
N THR A 288 -1.88 -11.05 -0.37
CA THR A 288 -1.42 -10.21 0.75
C THR A 288 -2.60 -9.73 1.59
N ILE A 289 -2.35 -9.57 2.89
CA ILE A 289 -3.16 -8.70 3.76
C ILE A 289 -2.19 -7.67 4.33
N GLU A 290 -2.48 -6.38 4.11
CA GLU A 290 -1.55 -5.27 4.34
C GLU A 290 -2.24 -4.01 4.92
N PRO A 291 -2.92 -4.11 6.08
CA PRO A 291 -3.69 -3.00 6.62
C PRO A 291 -2.81 -1.80 6.94
N MET A 292 -3.18 -0.65 6.37
CA MET A 292 -2.61 0.66 6.71
C MET A 292 -3.57 1.37 7.66
N ILE A 293 -3.15 1.52 8.91
CA ILE A 293 -3.92 2.13 10.00
C ILE A 293 -3.31 3.49 10.33
N VAL A 294 -4.16 4.49 10.55
CA VAL A 294 -3.72 5.87 10.74
C VAL A 294 -4.33 6.48 12.00
N GLN A 295 -3.58 7.38 12.62
CA GLN A 295 -4.13 8.35 13.55
C GLN A 295 -4.75 9.51 12.78
N GLY A 296 -5.86 10.06 13.29
CA GLY A 296 -6.55 11.16 12.63
C GLY A 296 -7.43 10.68 11.48
N ASN A 297 -7.34 11.34 10.33
CA ASN A 297 -8.23 11.09 9.19
C ASN A 297 -7.60 10.18 8.13
N THR A 298 -8.46 9.57 7.30
CA THR A 298 -8.05 8.60 6.27
C THR A 298 -7.80 9.21 4.90
N LYS A 299 -7.76 10.55 4.78
CA LYS A 299 -7.41 11.21 3.52
C LYS A 299 -5.91 11.26 3.35
N CYS A 300 -5.46 10.98 2.14
CA CYS A 300 -4.05 11.02 1.79
C CYS A 300 -3.77 12.05 0.69
N ASP A 301 -2.54 12.51 0.63
CA ASP A 301 -1.98 13.23 -0.50
C ASP A 301 -0.79 12.40 -1.05
N THR A 302 -0.62 12.37 -2.37
CA THR A 302 0.56 11.77 -3.02
C THR A 302 1.57 12.87 -3.33
N TRP A 303 2.85 12.65 -3.00
CA TRP A 303 3.92 13.59 -3.30
C TRP A 303 4.17 13.71 -4.81
N ARG A 304 4.96 14.73 -5.19
CA ARG A 304 5.31 15.00 -6.60
C ARG A 304 6.21 13.94 -7.22
N ASP A 305 6.79 13.05 -6.41
CA ASP A 305 7.49 11.86 -6.87
C ASP A 305 6.55 10.80 -7.46
N ASN A 306 5.22 10.97 -7.30
CA ASN A 306 4.15 10.07 -7.73
C ASN A 306 4.04 8.76 -6.96
N TRP A 307 4.78 8.60 -5.86
CA TRP A 307 4.84 7.38 -5.07
C TRP A 307 4.51 7.61 -3.61
N THR A 308 5.22 8.53 -2.95
CA THR A 308 5.13 8.70 -1.50
C THR A 308 3.74 9.17 -1.12
N VAL A 309 3.05 8.37 -0.29
CA VAL A 309 1.68 8.62 0.16
C VAL A 309 1.75 9.09 1.60
N VAL A 310 1.18 10.25 1.90
CA VAL A 310 1.15 10.78 3.28
C VAL A 310 -0.26 11.06 3.74
N THR A 311 -0.52 10.93 5.04
CA THR A 311 -1.78 11.38 5.64
C THR A 311 -1.92 12.89 5.49
N LYS A 312 -3.14 13.35 5.16
CA LYS A 312 -3.40 14.76 4.86
C LYS A 312 -3.32 15.66 6.09
N ASP A 313 -3.65 15.14 7.27
CA ASP A 313 -3.47 15.83 8.55
C ASP A 313 -2.11 15.60 9.20
N ARG A 314 -1.23 14.81 8.57
CA ARG A 314 0.09 14.45 9.09
C ARG A 314 0.02 13.64 10.39
N GLY A 315 -1.09 12.92 10.60
CA GLY A 315 -1.17 11.88 11.62
C GLY A 315 -0.28 10.69 11.25
N LEU A 316 0.21 9.96 12.27
CA LEU A 316 1.04 8.78 12.06
C LEU A 316 0.28 7.69 11.32
N ALA A 317 1.00 6.94 10.50
CA ALA A 317 0.54 5.75 9.81
C ALA A 317 1.39 4.53 10.21
N ALA A 318 0.76 3.37 10.22
CA ALA A 318 1.43 2.10 10.43
C ALA A 318 0.87 1.04 9.48
N GLN A 319 1.73 0.14 9.04
CA GLN A 319 1.40 -0.97 8.15
C GLN A 319 2.15 -2.23 8.59
N PHE A 320 1.49 -3.37 8.51
CA PHE A 320 2.11 -4.68 8.53
C PHE A 320 1.55 -5.49 7.37
N GLU A 321 2.33 -6.43 6.86
CA GLU A 321 1.92 -7.23 5.74
C GLU A 321 2.50 -8.64 5.76
N HIS A 322 1.66 -9.58 5.34
CA HIS A 322 2.07 -10.93 5.02
C HIS A 322 1.49 -11.41 3.70
N THR A 323 2.34 -12.04 2.88
CA THR A 323 1.91 -13.00 1.85
C THR A 323 1.39 -14.30 2.51
N LEU A 324 0.18 -14.70 2.15
CA LEU A 324 -0.53 -15.87 2.66
C LEU A 324 -0.72 -16.94 1.58
N LEU A 325 -0.82 -18.20 1.97
CA LEU A 325 -1.26 -19.33 1.14
C LEU A 325 -2.47 -20.00 1.78
N ILE A 326 -3.55 -20.14 1.03
CA ILE A 326 -4.73 -20.88 1.48
C ILE A 326 -4.50 -22.38 1.32
N THR A 327 -4.65 -23.13 2.39
CA THR A 327 -4.40 -24.58 2.48
C THR A 327 -5.66 -25.31 2.91
N GLU A 328 -5.67 -26.64 2.81
CA GLU A 328 -6.81 -27.45 3.27
C GLU A 328 -7.06 -27.29 4.79
N GLN A 329 -6.01 -26.98 5.56
CA GLN A 329 -6.05 -26.80 7.01
C GLN A 329 -6.33 -25.34 7.42
N GLY A 330 -6.52 -24.42 6.46
CA GLY A 330 -6.76 -23.00 6.72
C GLY A 330 -5.82 -22.11 5.93
N VAL A 331 -4.85 -21.49 6.61
CA VAL A 331 -3.91 -20.54 6.02
C VAL A 331 -2.48 -20.79 6.50
N GLU A 332 -1.52 -20.67 5.60
CA GLU A 332 -0.09 -20.67 5.87
C GLU A 332 0.47 -19.26 5.63
N ILE A 333 1.25 -18.73 6.57
CA ILE A 333 1.94 -17.44 6.41
C ILE A 333 3.30 -17.71 5.77
N LEU A 334 3.48 -17.31 4.51
CA LEU A 334 4.69 -17.63 3.74
C LEU A 334 5.89 -16.74 4.09
N THR A 335 5.62 -15.62 4.75
CA THR A 335 6.59 -14.56 5.07
C THR A 335 6.85 -14.47 6.57
N ARG A 336 6.78 -15.61 7.25
CA ARG A 336 7.16 -15.76 8.64
C ARG A 336 8.35 -16.70 8.73
N LEU A 337 9.39 -16.29 9.46
CA LEU A 337 10.51 -17.16 9.79
C LEU A 337 10.12 -18.07 10.96
N ASP A 338 10.60 -19.31 10.91
CA ASP A 338 10.43 -20.25 12.01
C ASP A 338 11.20 -19.70 13.23
N ALA A 339 10.55 -19.68 14.40
CA ALA A 339 11.09 -19.15 15.65
C ALA A 339 12.07 -20.11 16.33
#